data_AF-A0A4R9GUT6-F1
#
_entry.id   AF-A0A4R9GUT6-F1
#
_cell.length_a   1.000
_cell.length_b   1.000
_cell.length_c   1.000
_cell.angle_alpha   90.00
_cell.angle_beta   90.00
_cell.angle_gamma   90.00
#
_symmetry.space_group_name_H-M   'P 1'
#
loop_
_entity.id
_entity.type
_entity.pdbx_description
1 polymer ?
#
loop_
_entity_poly.entity_id
_entity_poly.type
_entity_poly.pdbx_seq_one_letter_code
_entity_poly.pdbx_strand_id
1 'polypeptide(L)'
;MTAFQDYSVLRRWWKPEFPPAKGYTKSYQAKTPDGDILQADFHYHDRKIRLTLEVAGENGKIYVSTIRDGSILKETDLSTGRSYPLYSRFAPFRDLISSLPDRDALQVVGGAYGVSTEPLGLPDRKEAKPWEVSTRYDHVFGIRKGPVFWERIFGERTPSEPFWRRVRRRIWGDLQDLIVGLSAAFGIWYAYLDFYLLGFSLAVFGLLFGGLDWILRKRDPLFFKVSLFLGAGSYFYYYGYTRF
;
A
#
# COMPACT_ATOMS: atom_id res chain seq x y z
N MET A 1 20.87 -9.87 -29.28
CA MET A 1 22.01 -9.43 -28.45
C MET A 1 21.90 -7.92 -28.30
N THR A 2 21.12 -7.45 -27.34
CA THR A 2 21.01 -6.02 -27.01
C THR A 2 22.17 -5.68 -26.08
N ALA A 3 23.03 -4.75 -26.48
CA ALA A 3 24.03 -4.20 -25.58
C ALA A 3 23.31 -3.70 -24.32
N PHE A 4 23.74 -4.13 -23.14
CA PHE A 4 23.27 -3.58 -21.88
C PHE A 4 23.71 -2.12 -21.82
N GLN A 5 22.84 -1.21 -22.26
CA GLN A 5 23.04 0.22 -22.04
C GLN A 5 22.77 0.50 -20.56
N ASP A 6 23.73 1.13 -19.90
CA ASP A 6 23.58 1.58 -18.51
C ASP A 6 22.62 2.79 -18.45
N TYR A 7 21.32 2.52 -18.43
CA TYR A 7 20.27 3.54 -18.27
C TYR A 7 20.37 4.32 -16.95
N SER A 8 21.16 3.81 -15.99
CA SER A 8 21.47 4.49 -14.73
C SER A 8 22.19 5.82 -14.93
N VAL A 9 22.98 5.96 -16.00
CA VAL A 9 23.68 7.20 -16.36
C VAL A 9 22.70 8.23 -16.90
N LEU A 10 21.80 7.82 -17.80
CA LEU A 10 20.76 8.68 -18.39
C LEU A 10 19.84 9.25 -17.32
N ARG A 11 19.51 8.46 -16.29
CA ARG A 11 18.73 8.95 -15.14
C ARG A 11 19.41 10.09 -14.39
N ARG A 12 20.73 10.09 -14.27
CA ARG A 12 21.48 11.17 -13.59
C ARG A 12 21.46 12.49 -14.36
N TRP A 13 21.11 12.46 -15.65
CA TRP A 13 21.01 13.66 -16.47
C TRP A 13 19.75 14.47 -16.17
N TRP A 14 18.70 13.82 -15.66
CA TRP A 14 17.49 14.48 -15.21
C TRP A 14 17.75 15.25 -13.90
N LYS A 15 17.64 16.57 -13.97
CA LYS A 15 17.69 17.48 -12.83
C LYS A 15 16.29 18.03 -12.56
N PRO A 16 15.84 18.05 -11.29
CA PRO A 16 14.58 18.69 -10.95
C PRO A 16 14.71 20.21 -11.09
N GLU A 17 13.73 20.84 -11.72
CA GLU A 17 13.65 22.29 -11.89
C GLU A 17 12.28 22.82 -11.49
N PHE A 18 12.18 24.15 -11.35
CA PHE A 18 10.90 24.81 -11.18
C PHE A 18 10.17 24.88 -12.53
N PRO A 19 8.88 24.53 -12.59
CA PRO A 19 8.12 24.54 -13.83
C PRO A 19 8.00 25.98 -14.37
N PRO A 20 8.48 26.27 -15.59
CA PRO A 20 8.35 27.58 -16.21
C PRO A 20 6.90 27.83 -16.66
N ALA A 21 6.16 26.77 -16.97
CA ALA A 21 4.76 26.85 -17.37
C ALA A 21 3.83 26.92 -16.14
N LYS A 22 2.96 27.94 -16.10
CA LYS A 22 1.94 28.09 -15.06
C LYS A 22 0.99 26.89 -15.05
N GLY A 23 0.70 26.38 -13.86
CA GLY A 23 -0.20 25.25 -13.63
C GLY A 23 0.50 23.90 -13.45
N TYR A 24 1.76 23.73 -13.89
CA TYR A 24 2.48 22.48 -13.70
C TYR A 24 3.06 22.38 -12.29
N THR A 25 3.05 21.18 -11.72
CA THR A 25 3.44 20.92 -10.32
C THR A 25 4.93 20.60 -10.19
N LYS A 26 5.49 19.88 -11.17
CA LYS A 26 6.89 19.45 -11.19
C LYS A 26 7.48 19.68 -12.58
N SER A 27 8.77 19.95 -12.65
CA SER A 27 9.54 19.97 -13.91
C SER A 27 10.84 19.20 -13.75
N TYR A 28 11.24 18.52 -14.81
CA TYR A 28 12.54 17.89 -14.94
C TYR A 28 13.21 18.38 -16.22
N GLN A 29 14.49 18.71 -16.14
CA GLN A 29 15.31 19.08 -17.29
C GLN A 29 16.47 18.09 -17.44
N ALA A 30 16.72 17.63 -18.65
CA ALA A 30 17.88 16.85 -19.03
C ALA A 30 18.61 17.55 -20.18
N LYS A 31 19.95 17.53 -20.13
CA LYS A 31 20.81 18.05 -21.19
C LYS A 31 21.62 16.91 -21.79
N THR A 32 21.48 16.72 -23.10
CA THR A 32 22.20 15.71 -23.87
C THR A 32 23.63 16.20 -24.15
N PRO A 33 24.63 15.31 -24.30
CA PRO A 33 25.98 15.68 -24.70
C PRO A 33 26.06 16.50 -25.99
N ASP A 34 25.12 16.28 -26.91
CA ASP A 34 24.99 17.01 -28.18
C ASP A 34 24.47 18.45 -28.01
N GLY A 35 24.14 18.85 -26.79
CA GLY A 35 23.64 20.19 -26.45
C GLY A 35 22.12 20.32 -26.47
N ASP A 36 21.39 19.26 -26.82
CA ASP A 36 19.92 19.25 -26.80
C ASP A 36 19.38 19.34 -25.37
N ILE A 37 18.30 20.10 -25.18
CA ILE A 37 17.66 20.28 -23.87
C ILE A 37 16.27 19.66 -23.93
N LEU A 38 16.03 18.66 -23.08
CA LEU A 38 14.72 18.09 -22.85
C LEU A 38 14.16 18.55 -21.53
N GLN A 39 12.91 18.97 -21.56
CA GLN A 39 12.18 19.38 -20.38
C GLN A 39 10.83 18.67 -20.32
N ALA A 40 10.50 18.14 -19.16
CA ALA A 40 9.25 17.45 -18.87
C ALA A 40 8.53 18.15 -17.72
N ASP A 41 7.50 18.92 -18.07
CA ASP A 41 6.63 19.58 -17.09
C ASP A 41 5.42 18.69 -16.80
N PHE A 42 5.24 18.32 -15.53
CA PHE A 42 4.19 17.43 -15.09
C PHE A 42 3.12 18.13 -14.25
N HIS A 43 1.87 17.91 -14.62
CA HIS A 43 0.69 18.38 -13.90
C HIS A 43 0.00 17.19 -13.24
N TYR A 44 0.12 17.09 -11.91
CA TYR A 44 -0.32 15.91 -11.16
C TYR A 44 -1.85 15.69 -11.23
N HIS A 45 -2.65 16.76 -11.05
CA HIS A 45 -4.11 16.63 -10.97
C HIS A 45 -4.76 16.24 -12.31
N ASP A 46 -4.43 16.95 -13.38
CA ASP A 46 -4.96 16.70 -14.73
C ASP A 46 -4.33 15.49 -15.44
N ARG A 47 -3.34 14.83 -14.81
CA ARG A 47 -2.54 13.75 -15.41
C ARG A 47 -2.04 14.12 -16.80
N LYS A 48 -1.40 15.28 -16.86
CA LYS A 48 -0.95 15.90 -18.10
C LYS A 48 0.54 16.17 -18.03
N ILE A 49 1.25 15.83 -19.09
CA ILE A 49 2.68 16.09 -19.23
C ILE A 49 2.93 16.92 -20.48
N ARG A 50 3.78 17.93 -20.35
CA ARG A 50 4.26 18.73 -21.47
C ARG A 50 5.74 18.42 -21.65
N LEU A 51 6.07 17.86 -22.81
CA LEU A 51 7.44 17.62 -23.23
C LEU A 51 7.88 18.78 -24.11
N THR A 52 8.97 19.43 -23.73
CA THR A 52 9.62 20.48 -24.51
C THR A 52 10.99 19.97 -24.91
N LEU A 53 11.30 20.01 -26.19
CA LEU A 53 12.58 19.60 -26.77
C LEU A 53 13.18 20.80 -27.51
N GLU A 54 14.35 21.23 -27.09
CA GLU A 54 15.16 22.21 -27.80
C GLU A 54 16.32 21.49 -28.47
N VAL A 55 16.35 21.52 -29.80
CA VAL A 55 17.35 20.81 -30.61
C VAL A 55 18.46 21.77 -31.01
N ALA A 56 19.67 21.56 -30.48
CA ALA A 56 20.84 22.39 -30.76
C ALA A 56 21.25 22.30 -32.24
N GLY A 57 21.19 21.10 -32.83
CA GLY A 57 21.49 20.87 -34.25
C GLY A 57 20.55 21.59 -35.22
N GLU A 58 19.37 22.03 -34.77
CA GLU A 58 18.40 22.76 -35.60
C GLU A 58 18.31 24.25 -35.23
N ASN A 59 19.43 24.83 -34.78
CA ASN A 59 19.52 26.23 -34.39
C ASN A 59 18.60 26.58 -33.21
N GLY A 60 18.46 25.68 -32.24
CA GLY A 60 17.66 25.90 -31.03
C GLY A 60 16.15 25.89 -31.29
N LYS A 61 15.67 25.17 -32.31
CA LYS A 61 14.23 25.01 -32.51
C LYS A 61 13.60 24.29 -31.33
N ILE A 62 12.48 24.84 -30.87
CA ILE A 62 11.76 24.34 -29.71
C ILE A 62 10.49 23.63 -30.17
N TYR A 63 10.39 22.36 -29.82
CA TYR A 63 9.27 21.50 -30.07
C TYR A 63 8.52 21.23 -28.78
N VAL A 64 7.19 21.36 -28.81
CA VAL A 64 6.34 21.13 -27.65
C VAL A 64 5.29 20.08 -27.97
N SER A 65 5.27 19.03 -27.17
CA SER A 65 4.21 18.04 -27.14
C SER A 65 3.48 18.07 -25.81
N THR A 66 2.17 17.96 -25.86
CA THR A 66 1.30 17.88 -24.70
C THR A 66 0.56 16.55 -24.73
N ILE A 67 0.79 15.73 -23.72
CA ILE A 67 0.24 14.37 -23.61
C ILE A 67 -0.63 14.29 -22.35
N ARG A 68 -1.70 13.52 -22.42
CA ARG A 68 -2.58 13.19 -21.30
C ARG A 68 -2.92 11.70 -21.36
N ASP A 69 -2.59 10.96 -20.31
CA ASP A 69 -2.86 9.51 -20.18
C ASP A 69 -2.56 8.71 -21.46
N GLY A 70 -1.37 8.91 -22.06
CA GLY A 70 -0.95 8.24 -23.30
C GLY A 70 -1.48 8.83 -24.60
N SER A 71 -2.48 9.71 -24.55
CA SER A 71 -3.03 10.40 -25.73
C SER A 71 -2.31 11.73 -25.99
N ILE A 72 -1.84 11.93 -27.22
CA ILE A 72 -1.21 13.19 -27.65
C ILE A 72 -2.30 14.21 -27.93
N LEU A 73 -2.39 15.27 -27.12
CA LEU A 73 -3.39 16.33 -27.27
C LEU A 73 -2.96 17.39 -28.28
N LYS A 74 -1.68 17.78 -28.24
CA LYS A 74 -1.16 18.87 -29.06
C LYS A 74 0.32 18.67 -29.32
N GLU A 75 0.71 18.79 -30.58
CA GLU A 75 2.11 18.83 -31.02
C GLU A 75 2.30 20.13 -31.79
N THR A 76 3.25 20.94 -31.36
CA THR A 76 3.54 22.24 -31.98
C THR A 76 5.02 22.48 -32.04
N ASP A 77 5.46 22.95 -33.19
CA ASP A 77 6.74 23.62 -33.34
C ASP A 77 6.56 25.07 -32.91
N LEU A 78 7.27 25.51 -31.86
CA LEU A 78 7.18 26.89 -31.38
C LEU A 78 7.89 27.89 -32.31
N SER A 79 8.85 27.44 -33.12
CA SER A 79 9.55 28.32 -34.06
C SER A 79 8.64 28.76 -35.21
N THR A 80 7.76 27.85 -35.68
CA THR A 80 6.82 28.12 -36.78
C THR A 80 5.39 28.36 -36.30
N GLY A 81 5.07 28.02 -35.05
CA GLY A 81 3.72 28.06 -34.48
C GLY A 81 2.76 27.03 -35.07
N ARG A 82 3.22 26.15 -35.95
CA ARG A 82 2.38 25.18 -36.66
C ARG A 82 2.26 23.88 -35.88
N SER A 83 1.12 23.22 -36.05
CA SER A 83 0.97 21.84 -35.59
C SER A 83 1.77 20.93 -36.52
N TYR A 84 2.69 20.15 -35.96
CA TYR A 84 3.61 19.30 -36.71
C TYR A 84 3.81 17.98 -35.96
N PRO A 85 3.81 16.81 -36.63
CA PRO A 85 4.00 15.53 -35.97
C PRO A 85 5.42 15.41 -35.40
N LEU A 86 5.55 15.26 -34.08
CA LEU A 86 6.85 15.29 -33.39
C LEU A 86 7.47 13.91 -33.14
N TYR A 87 6.88 12.86 -33.71
CA TYR A 87 7.34 11.50 -33.51
C TYR A 87 8.82 11.30 -33.91
N SER A 88 9.21 11.79 -35.09
CA SER A 88 10.61 11.68 -35.57
C SER A 88 11.63 12.43 -34.69
N ARG A 89 11.16 13.41 -33.90
CA ARG A 89 12.01 14.24 -33.03
C ARG A 89 12.12 13.66 -31.63
N PHE A 90 11.03 13.12 -31.08
CA PHE A 90 11.05 12.52 -29.75
C PHE A 90 11.50 11.05 -29.73
N ALA A 91 11.32 10.30 -30.83
CA ALA A 91 11.70 8.89 -30.90
C ALA A 91 13.19 8.60 -30.60
N PRO A 92 14.16 9.42 -31.06
CA PRO A 92 15.57 9.24 -30.68
C PRO A 92 15.82 9.38 -29.18
N PHE A 93 15.04 10.22 -28.49
CA PHE A 93 15.17 10.47 -27.06
C PHE A 93 14.30 9.55 -26.20
N ARG A 94 13.65 8.53 -26.79
CA ARG A 94 12.75 7.63 -26.07
C ARG A 94 13.41 7.00 -24.84
N ASP A 95 14.69 6.63 -24.93
CA ASP A 95 15.41 5.95 -23.85
C ASP A 95 15.72 6.92 -22.69
N LEU A 96 16.04 8.18 -23.02
CA LEU A 96 16.25 9.25 -22.03
C LEU A 96 14.94 9.64 -21.35
N ILE A 97 13.85 9.77 -22.11
CA ILE A 97 12.51 10.03 -21.55
C ILE A 97 12.07 8.85 -20.68
N SER A 98 12.37 7.62 -21.09
CA SER A 98 12.07 6.41 -20.30
C SER A 98 12.87 6.32 -19.00
N SER A 99 14.02 7.00 -18.89
CA SER A 99 14.81 7.06 -17.66
C SER A 99 14.41 8.21 -16.71
N LEU A 100 13.25 8.83 -16.93
CA LEU A 100 12.73 9.91 -16.09
C LEU A 100 12.47 9.37 -14.65
N PRO A 101 12.86 10.12 -13.61
CA PRO A 101 12.85 9.60 -12.23
C PRO A 101 11.44 9.41 -11.63
N ASP A 102 10.41 10.05 -12.19
CA ASP A 102 9.03 10.02 -11.68
C ASP A 102 8.19 9.00 -12.46
N ARG A 103 7.66 8.01 -11.75
CA ARG A 103 6.84 6.93 -12.34
C ARG A 103 5.49 7.42 -12.81
N ASP A 104 4.90 8.38 -12.09
CA ASP A 104 3.58 8.89 -12.43
C ASP A 104 3.64 9.70 -13.73
N ALA A 105 4.75 10.44 -13.94
CA ALA A 105 5.01 11.15 -15.18
C ALA A 105 5.15 10.18 -16.38
N LEU A 106 5.88 9.07 -16.20
CA LEU A 106 6.02 8.03 -17.24
C LEU A 106 4.71 7.33 -17.57
N GLN A 107 3.88 7.03 -16.55
CA GLN A 107 2.56 6.46 -16.76
C GLN A 107 1.66 7.39 -17.57
N VAL A 108 1.76 8.70 -17.35
CA VAL A 108 1.01 9.71 -18.12
C VAL A 108 1.51 9.84 -19.56
N VAL A 109 2.82 9.66 -19.81
CA VAL A 109 3.34 9.54 -21.18
C VAL A 109 2.75 8.29 -21.87
N GLY A 110 2.52 7.21 -21.12
CA GLY A 110 1.65 6.09 -21.53
C GLY A 110 2.09 5.38 -22.81
N GLY A 111 3.39 5.34 -23.11
CA GLY A 111 3.91 4.74 -24.34
C GLY A 111 4.00 5.68 -25.54
N ALA A 112 3.61 6.94 -25.41
CA ALA A 112 3.75 7.93 -26.47
C ALA A 112 5.21 8.00 -26.95
N TYR A 113 5.40 8.10 -28.27
CA TYR A 113 6.72 8.09 -28.92
C TYR A 113 7.56 6.81 -28.70
N GLY A 114 6.96 5.72 -28.23
CA GLY A 114 7.67 4.47 -27.93
C GLY A 114 8.47 4.52 -26.63
N VAL A 115 8.11 5.43 -25.72
CA VAL A 115 8.68 5.54 -24.36
C VAL A 115 8.21 4.35 -23.51
N SER A 116 9.10 3.78 -22.71
CA SER A 116 8.73 2.74 -21.74
C SER A 116 7.84 3.31 -20.65
N THR A 117 6.75 2.62 -20.33
CA THR A 117 5.89 2.94 -19.18
C THR A 117 6.56 2.63 -17.85
N GLU A 118 7.53 1.70 -17.87
CA GLU A 118 8.36 1.37 -16.72
C GLU A 118 9.66 2.19 -16.76
N PRO A 119 10.06 2.82 -15.64
CA PRO A 119 11.28 3.61 -15.58
C PRO A 119 12.53 2.75 -15.81
N LEU A 120 13.29 3.10 -16.85
CA LEU A 120 14.58 2.46 -17.15
C LEU A 120 15.68 2.99 -16.22
N GLY A 121 16.59 2.11 -15.79
CA GLY A 121 17.74 2.52 -14.98
C GLY A 121 17.40 2.84 -13.51
N LEU A 122 16.32 2.30 -12.96
CA LEU A 122 16.26 2.17 -11.50
C LEU A 122 17.50 1.38 -11.06
N PRO A 123 18.17 1.77 -9.95
CA PRO A 123 19.00 0.80 -9.27
C PRO A 123 18.09 -0.40 -9.04
N ASP A 124 18.56 -1.57 -9.47
CA ASP A 124 17.88 -2.85 -9.29
C ASP A 124 17.08 -2.71 -8.02
N ARG A 125 15.74 -2.74 -8.14
CA ARG A 125 14.89 -2.75 -6.95
C ARG A 125 15.59 -3.80 -6.11
N LYS A 126 16.07 -3.45 -4.91
CA LYS A 126 16.47 -4.47 -3.96
C LYS A 126 15.18 -5.24 -3.77
N GLU A 127 14.91 -6.21 -4.65
CA GLU A 127 13.99 -7.28 -4.46
C GLU A 127 14.45 -7.76 -3.11
N ALA A 128 13.61 -7.48 -2.11
CA ALA A 128 13.97 -7.70 -0.73
C ALA A 128 14.44 -9.14 -0.70
N LYS A 129 15.76 -9.32 -0.56
CA LYS A 129 16.36 -10.61 -0.83
C LYS A 129 15.63 -11.57 0.10
N PRO A 130 15.18 -12.76 -0.32
CA PRO A 130 14.28 -13.57 0.49
C PRO A 130 14.82 -13.85 1.91
N TRP A 131 16.14 -13.75 2.11
CA TRP A 131 16.80 -13.81 3.42
C TRP A 131 16.77 -12.52 4.26
N GLU A 132 16.68 -11.33 3.67
CA GLU A 132 16.41 -10.05 4.38
C GLU A 132 14.97 -9.98 4.91
N VAL A 133 14.05 -10.77 4.33
CA VAL A 133 12.65 -10.94 4.79
C VAL A 133 12.48 -12.27 5.55
N SER A 134 13.56 -12.83 6.11
CA SER A 134 13.45 -14.03 6.93
C SER A 134 12.93 -13.70 8.33
N THR A 135 11.61 -13.68 8.47
CA THR A 135 10.90 -13.59 9.78
C THR A 135 11.17 -14.79 10.70
N ARG A 136 11.96 -15.78 10.24
CA ARG A 136 12.25 -17.02 10.95
C ARG A 136 13.07 -16.79 12.23
N TYR A 137 13.81 -15.69 12.36
CA TYR A 137 14.59 -15.38 13.58
C TYR A 137 14.28 -14.01 14.21
N ASP A 138 13.38 -13.21 13.63
CA ASP A 138 12.99 -11.90 14.19
C ASP A 138 12.39 -12.01 15.61
N HIS A 139 11.81 -13.16 15.94
CA HIS A 139 11.30 -13.46 17.29
C HIS A 139 12.42 -13.76 18.32
N VAL A 140 13.62 -14.15 17.87
CA VAL A 140 14.77 -14.43 18.73
C VAL A 140 15.47 -13.13 19.13
N PHE A 141 15.49 -12.13 18.25
CA PHE A 141 16.13 -10.82 18.49
C PHE A 141 15.19 -9.73 18.99
N GLY A 142 13.91 -10.01 19.21
CA GLY A 142 12.95 -9.05 19.76
C GLY A 142 12.64 -7.86 18.84
N ILE A 143 13.07 -7.88 17.58
CA ILE A 143 12.84 -6.82 16.60
C ILE A 143 11.40 -6.94 16.08
N ARG A 144 10.45 -6.33 16.79
CA ARG A 144 9.07 -6.19 16.30
C ARG A 144 8.99 -5.02 15.32
N LYS A 145 9.33 -5.24 14.04
CA LYS A 145 8.81 -4.39 12.97
C LYS A 145 7.33 -4.73 12.82
N GLY A 146 6.47 -4.01 13.55
CA GLY A 146 5.03 -4.10 13.36
C GLY A 146 4.67 -3.79 11.91
N PRO A 147 3.66 -4.46 11.31
CA PRO A 147 3.27 -4.17 9.94
C PRO A 147 2.88 -2.69 9.85
N VAL A 148 3.54 -1.98 8.95
CA VAL A 148 3.23 -0.58 8.66
C VAL A 148 1.77 -0.55 8.24
N PHE A 149 0.97 0.33 8.84
CA PHE A 149 -0.48 0.42 8.63
C PHE A 149 -0.90 0.32 7.14
N TRP A 150 -0.04 0.80 6.24
CA TRP A 150 -0.18 0.76 4.79
C TRP A 150 -0.05 -0.64 4.16
N GLU A 151 0.84 -1.52 4.64
CA GLU A 151 0.96 -2.91 4.17
C GLU A 151 -0.27 -3.74 4.54
N ARG A 152 -0.96 -3.40 5.64
CA ARG A 152 -2.20 -4.07 6.06
C ARG A 152 -3.40 -3.69 5.19
N ILE A 153 -3.37 -2.51 4.57
CA ILE A 153 -4.44 -1.98 3.72
C ILE A 153 -4.20 -2.31 2.24
N PHE A 154 -2.96 -2.23 1.77
CA PHE A 154 -2.60 -2.35 0.35
C PHE A 154 -1.74 -3.58 0.00
N GLY A 155 -1.32 -4.37 0.98
CA GLY A 155 -0.59 -5.61 0.73
C GLY A 155 -1.49 -6.67 0.07
N GLU A 156 -0.99 -7.30 -0.98
CA GLU A 156 -1.64 -8.45 -1.61
C GLU A 156 -1.97 -9.50 -0.54
N ARG A 157 -3.27 -9.66 -0.30
CA ARG A 157 -3.78 -10.71 0.58
C ARG A 157 -3.41 -12.03 -0.09
N THR A 158 -2.40 -12.71 0.45
CA THR A 158 -2.17 -14.15 0.22
C THR A 158 -3.52 -14.86 0.21
N PRO A 159 -3.79 -15.79 -0.73
CA PRO A 159 -5.12 -16.35 -0.96
C PRO A 159 -5.68 -16.88 0.35
N SER A 160 -6.57 -16.06 0.92
CA SER A 160 -7.12 -16.26 2.24
C SER A 160 -7.99 -17.50 2.21
N GLU A 161 -7.90 -18.36 3.24
CA GLU A 161 -8.94 -19.35 3.51
C GLU A 161 -10.32 -18.69 3.32
N PRO A 162 -11.29 -19.40 2.71
CA PRO A 162 -12.60 -18.84 2.41
C PRO A 162 -13.20 -18.24 3.68
N PHE A 163 -13.74 -17.01 3.56
CA PHE A 163 -14.28 -16.22 4.67
C PHE A 163 -15.16 -17.05 5.62
N TRP A 164 -15.99 -17.93 5.04
CA TRP A 164 -16.85 -18.87 5.75
C TRP A 164 -16.12 -19.84 6.67
N ARG A 165 -14.94 -20.36 6.29
CA ARG A 165 -14.16 -21.29 7.12
C ARG A 165 -13.58 -20.60 8.34
N ARG A 166 -13.18 -19.33 8.19
CA ARG A 166 -12.70 -18.48 9.30
C ARG A 166 -13.82 -18.17 10.29
N VAL A 167 -14.98 -17.75 9.79
CA VAL A 167 -16.16 -17.44 10.62
C VAL A 167 -16.64 -18.70 11.36
N ARG A 168 -16.75 -19.83 10.65
CA ARG A 168 -17.14 -21.11 11.27
C ARG A 168 -16.17 -21.50 12.39
N ARG A 169 -14.85 -21.51 12.15
CA ARG A 169 -13.87 -21.88 13.17
C ARG A 169 -13.92 -20.94 14.39
N ARG A 170 -14.24 -19.65 14.18
CA ARG A 170 -14.42 -18.68 15.27
C ARG A 170 -15.65 -19.01 16.11
N ILE A 171 -16.82 -19.11 15.48
CA ILE A 171 -18.09 -19.43 16.16
C ILE A 171 -18.00 -20.75 16.94
N TRP A 172 -17.37 -21.78 16.36
CA TRP A 172 -17.23 -23.07 17.05
C TRP A 172 -16.33 -23.00 18.30
N GLY A 173 -15.24 -22.23 18.24
CA GLY A 173 -14.38 -22.04 19.41
C GLY A 173 -15.07 -21.24 20.52
N ASP A 174 -15.82 -20.21 20.14
CA ASP A 174 -16.56 -19.38 21.11
C ASP A 174 -17.72 -20.16 21.76
N LEU A 175 -18.41 -21.02 20.99
CA LEU A 175 -19.46 -21.90 21.49
C LEU A 175 -18.91 -22.91 22.50
N GLN A 176 -17.73 -23.49 22.23
CA GLN A 176 -17.08 -24.42 23.16
C GLN A 176 -16.78 -23.76 24.50
N ASP A 177 -16.20 -22.56 24.49
CA ASP A 177 -15.90 -21.85 25.73
C ASP A 177 -17.16 -21.46 26.49
N LEU A 178 -18.25 -21.13 25.78
CA LEU A 178 -19.54 -20.82 26.40
C LEU A 178 -20.10 -22.05 27.11
N ILE A 179 -20.10 -23.22 26.44
CA ILE A 179 -20.55 -24.48 27.03
C ILE A 179 -19.70 -24.87 28.24
N VAL A 180 -18.37 -24.80 28.12
CA VAL A 180 -17.45 -25.13 29.22
C VAL A 180 -17.65 -24.16 30.39
N GLY A 181 -17.74 -22.85 30.15
CA GLY A 181 -17.97 -21.86 31.19
C GLY A 181 -19.30 -22.01 31.91
N LEU A 182 -20.38 -22.24 31.16
CA LEU A 182 -21.70 -22.49 31.76
C LEU A 182 -21.73 -23.80 32.54
N SER A 183 -21.16 -24.88 32.00
CA SER A 183 -21.14 -26.17 32.67
C SER A 183 -20.34 -26.12 33.98
N ALA A 184 -19.20 -25.42 34.00
CA ALA A 184 -18.40 -25.23 35.19
C ALA A 184 -19.11 -24.36 36.24
N ALA A 185 -19.70 -23.24 35.84
CA ALA A 185 -20.47 -22.38 36.75
C ALA A 185 -21.70 -23.10 37.32
N PHE A 186 -22.39 -23.88 36.49
CA PHE A 186 -23.53 -24.69 36.92
C PHE A 186 -23.11 -25.83 37.86
N GLY A 187 -21.94 -26.44 37.63
CA GLY A 187 -21.37 -27.43 38.54
C GLY A 187 -21.06 -26.84 39.93
N ILE A 188 -20.51 -25.62 39.97
CA ILE A 188 -20.28 -24.89 41.23
C ILE A 188 -21.62 -24.61 41.93
N TRP A 189 -22.61 -24.10 41.19
CA TRP A 189 -23.93 -23.90 41.75
C TRP A 189 -24.57 -25.18 42.26
N TYR A 190 -24.46 -26.29 41.54
CA TYR A 190 -25.02 -27.56 41.98
C TYR A 190 -24.37 -28.07 43.28
N ALA A 191 -23.08 -27.81 43.48
CA ALA A 191 -22.35 -28.22 44.68
C ALA A 191 -22.71 -27.38 45.92
N TYR A 192 -22.94 -26.08 45.75
CA TYR A 192 -23.17 -25.14 46.87
C TYR A 192 -24.61 -24.66 47.01
N LEU A 193 -25.45 -24.89 45.99
CA LEU A 193 -26.82 -24.40 45.83
C LEU A 193 -26.99 -22.90 46.07
N ASP A 194 -25.92 -22.13 45.81
CA ASP A 194 -25.84 -20.71 46.10
C ASP A 194 -25.74 -19.87 44.82
N PHE A 195 -26.71 -18.97 44.64
CA PHE A 195 -26.79 -18.06 43.51
C PHE A 195 -25.73 -16.96 43.54
N TYR A 196 -25.21 -16.60 44.72
CA TYR A 196 -24.11 -15.66 44.86
C TYR A 196 -22.83 -16.23 44.23
N LEU A 197 -22.50 -17.49 44.58
CA LEU A 197 -21.37 -18.23 44.02
C LEU A 197 -21.52 -18.51 42.52
N LEU A 198 -22.74 -18.75 42.04
CA LEU A 198 -23.02 -18.86 40.60
C LEU A 198 -22.72 -17.53 39.87
N GLY A 199 -23.20 -16.41 40.39
CA GLY A 199 -22.94 -15.10 39.80
C GLY A 199 -21.45 -14.74 39.77
N PHE A 200 -20.75 -15.00 40.87
CA PHE A 200 -19.31 -14.78 40.96
C PHE A 200 -18.52 -15.66 39.99
N SER A 201 -18.82 -16.96 39.93
CA SER A 201 -18.13 -17.90 39.04
C SER A 201 -18.33 -17.56 37.56
N LEU A 202 -19.54 -17.16 37.15
CA LEU A 202 -19.80 -16.68 35.78
C LEU A 202 -18.95 -15.46 35.40
N ALA A 203 -18.81 -14.48 36.31
CA ALA A 203 -17.98 -13.31 36.07
C ALA A 203 -16.48 -13.68 35.95
N VAL A 204 -16.00 -14.56 36.82
CA VAL A 204 -14.61 -15.06 36.80
C VAL A 204 -14.34 -15.83 35.51
N PHE A 205 -15.22 -16.73 35.09
CA PHE A 205 -15.06 -17.46 33.83
C PHE A 205 -15.13 -16.55 32.60
N GLY A 206 -15.99 -15.51 32.61
CA GLY A 206 -16.03 -14.51 31.55
C GLY A 206 -14.70 -13.79 31.35
N LEU A 207 -14.05 -13.39 32.45
CA LEU A 207 -12.72 -12.77 32.43
C LEU A 207 -11.62 -13.76 32.02
N LEU A 208 -11.66 -14.99 32.55
CA LEU A 208 -10.68 -16.03 32.21
C LEU A 208 -10.72 -16.38 30.71
N PHE A 209 -11.90 -16.61 30.14
CA PHE A 209 -12.00 -16.93 28.71
C PHE A 209 -11.66 -15.72 27.83
N GLY A 210 -12.05 -14.50 28.22
CA GLY A 210 -11.61 -13.28 27.52
C GLY A 210 -10.09 -13.10 27.56
N GLY A 211 -9.46 -13.36 28.72
CA GLY A 211 -8.01 -13.32 28.88
C GLY A 211 -7.28 -14.43 28.12
N LEU A 212 -7.82 -15.65 28.11
CA LEU A 212 -7.27 -16.79 27.34
C LEU A 212 -7.35 -16.54 25.83
N ASP A 213 -8.43 -15.93 25.34
CA ASP A 213 -8.57 -15.53 23.95
C ASP A 213 -7.48 -14.52 23.55
N TRP A 214 -7.16 -13.57 24.45
CA TRP A 214 -6.14 -12.56 24.23
C TRP A 214 -4.70 -13.11 24.32
N ILE A 215 -4.37 -13.84 25.39
CA ILE A 215 -3.00 -14.30 25.69
C ILE A 215 -2.61 -15.53 24.88
N LEU A 216 -3.48 -16.55 24.88
CA LEU A 216 -3.14 -17.89 24.38
C LEU A 216 -3.53 -18.07 22.91
N ARG A 217 -4.68 -17.52 22.51
CA ARG A 217 -5.20 -17.67 21.15
C ARG A 217 -4.84 -16.51 20.22
N LYS A 218 -4.27 -15.42 20.76
CA LYS A 218 -3.87 -14.20 20.03
C LYS A 218 -5.02 -13.64 19.16
N ARG A 219 -6.25 -13.73 19.67
CA ARG A 219 -7.47 -13.26 19.00
C ARG A 219 -8.04 -12.09 19.80
N ASP A 220 -8.75 -11.19 19.11
CA ASP A 220 -9.52 -10.17 19.80
C ASP A 220 -10.63 -10.85 20.61
N PRO A 221 -10.67 -10.70 21.95
CA PRO A 221 -11.74 -11.27 22.75
C PRO A 221 -13.05 -10.70 22.25
N LEU A 222 -14.03 -11.57 21.99
CA LEU A 222 -15.35 -11.10 21.60
C LEU A 222 -15.96 -10.35 22.79
N PHE A 223 -16.04 -9.03 22.65
CA PHE A 223 -16.65 -8.16 23.64
C PHE A 223 -18.03 -8.69 24.05
N PHE A 224 -18.82 -9.15 23.08
CA PHE A 224 -20.13 -9.75 23.31
C PHE A 224 -20.10 -10.95 24.28
N LYS A 225 -19.13 -11.86 24.16
CA LYS A 225 -18.99 -13.04 25.05
C LYS A 225 -18.68 -12.60 26.48
N VAL A 226 -17.72 -11.71 26.65
CA VAL A 226 -17.32 -11.20 27.97
C VAL A 226 -18.47 -10.42 28.63
N SER A 227 -19.16 -9.57 27.86
CA SER A 227 -20.34 -8.85 28.34
C SER A 227 -21.50 -9.77 28.72
N LEU A 228 -21.71 -10.87 27.99
CA LEU A 228 -22.74 -11.85 28.32
C LEU A 228 -22.44 -12.54 29.66
N PHE A 229 -21.21 -13.01 29.86
CA PHE A 229 -20.80 -13.64 31.13
C PHE A 229 -20.83 -12.66 32.30
N LEU A 230 -20.35 -11.42 32.11
CA LEU A 230 -20.41 -10.40 33.14
C LEU A 230 -21.85 -9.99 33.45
N GLY A 231 -22.69 -9.77 32.43
CA GLY A 231 -24.10 -9.40 32.61
C GLY A 231 -24.89 -10.48 33.33
N ALA A 232 -24.75 -11.75 32.91
CA ALA A 232 -25.36 -12.88 33.58
C ALA A 232 -24.82 -13.05 35.01
N GLY A 233 -23.50 -12.96 35.20
CA GLY A 233 -22.86 -13.04 36.50
C GLY A 233 -23.34 -11.96 37.46
N SER A 234 -23.39 -10.70 37.02
CA SER A 234 -23.93 -9.59 37.81
C SER A 234 -25.40 -9.77 38.17
N TYR A 235 -26.22 -10.26 37.24
CA TYR A 235 -27.64 -10.54 37.51
C TYR A 235 -27.81 -11.60 38.61
N PHE A 236 -27.14 -12.75 38.48
CA PHE A 236 -27.27 -13.83 39.46
C PHE A 236 -26.60 -13.50 40.79
N TYR A 237 -25.50 -12.76 40.79
CA TYR A 237 -24.85 -12.29 42.01
C TYR A 237 -25.77 -11.36 42.80
N TYR A 238 -26.38 -10.39 42.11
CA TYR A 238 -27.33 -9.46 42.73
C TYR A 238 -28.60 -10.18 43.21
N TYR A 239 -29.12 -11.10 42.42
CA TYR A 239 -30.28 -11.90 42.80
C TYR A 239 -30.00 -12.78 44.01
N GLY A 240 -28.84 -13.45 44.04
CA GLY A 240 -28.35 -14.21 45.18
C GLY A 240 -28.27 -13.34 46.42
N TYR A 241 -27.56 -12.20 46.35
CA TYR A 241 -27.39 -11.29 47.49
C TYR A 241 -28.69 -10.69 48.05
N THR A 242 -29.72 -10.51 47.22
CA THR A 242 -30.96 -9.84 47.62
C THR A 242 -32.09 -10.78 48.01
N ARG A 243 -32.12 -12.01 47.48
CA ARG A 243 -33.23 -12.95 47.69
C ARG A 243 -32.85 -14.21 48.46
N PHE A 244 -31.56 -14.48 48.64
CA PHE A 244 -31.00 -15.62 49.37
C PHE A 244 -29.94 -15.13 50.35
#